data_AF-A0A840AUT5-F1
#
_entry.id   AF-A0A840AUT5-F1
#
_cell.length_a   1.000
_cell.length_b   1.000
_cell.length_c   1.000
_cell.angle_alpha   90.00
_cell.angle_beta   90.00
_cell.angle_gamma   90.00
#
_symmetry.space_group_name_H-M   'P 1'
#
loop_
_entity.id
_entity.type
_entity.pdbx_description
1 polymer ?
#
loop_
_entity_poly.entity_id
_entity_poly.type
_entity_poly.pdbx_seq_one_letter_code
_entity_poly.pdbx_strand_id
1 'polypeptide(L)'
;MSVAAPSITVRIDAPLPGRRTSEPVFFTVPGHLAAPLRYARTAAGETVLLQRVDARSGAEATTFVAIVDIESSLTLTLGEAAPAEVATGIRMLEGRESDCFVRLETGAFDLELCSGKAEGLGSSKWGIRHFRGLKDGFELLPSGNNAIGGFYGPFFTPENGLINPPEHTKVEIEIVERGPLLHHYRMHGLIPDGLLDELKGKRFAIDWLFFHKAPFFQRKYTVDPFQTVINGRSVTNKITVGDEFEGGPGHLVFDRFAAYGGTRYRAGDPYAGLLVDMVRETVADSANTGPKFEEFRAELSDIEAAHWDLYWRLFCAWEEVLDESEIRERLARVRAAAHVKADLTERAWTITDAPVDVSATPHETIFPGPASKTVEYDSASGRAMVWWTSQPSGAFQIVQRRQSGWVNWGSNGENECPELPIGIDIKTAYGPFAKNWTEVADRLETPLVVHVD
;
A
#
# COMPACT_ATOMS: atom_id res chain seq x y z
N MET A 1 -21.77 -5.02 -53.07
CA MET A 1 -22.10 -4.23 -51.87
C MET A 1 -21.45 -4.95 -50.69
N SER A 2 -20.34 -4.42 -50.17
CA SER A 2 -19.71 -4.96 -48.97
C SER A 2 -20.64 -4.61 -47.80
N VAL A 3 -21.18 -5.62 -47.12
CA VAL A 3 -21.90 -5.41 -45.85
C VAL A 3 -20.85 -4.88 -44.89
N ALA A 4 -20.95 -3.61 -44.51
CA ALA A 4 -20.08 -3.03 -43.50
C ALA A 4 -20.15 -3.94 -42.26
N ALA A 5 -18.99 -4.39 -41.78
CA ALA A 5 -18.93 -5.18 -40.55
C ALA A 5 -19.68 -4.40 -39.45
N PRO A 6 -20.47 -5.08 -38.60
CA PRO A 6 -21.20 -4.42 -37.52
C PRO A 6 -20.21 -3.62 -36.67
N SER A 7 -20.53 -2.34 -36.49
CA SER A 7 -19.71 -1.44 -35.68
C SER A 7 -20.01 -1.68 -34.21
N ILE A 8 -19.03 -2.22 -33.48
CA ILE A 8 -19.16 -2.52 -32.06
C ILE A 8 -19.27 -1.22 -31.28
N THR A 9 -20.29 -1.12 -30.44
CA THR A 9 -20.53 0.07 -29.61
C THR A 9 -20.43 -0.29 -28.14
N VAL A 10 -19.80 0.58 -27.36
CA VAL A 10 -19.63 0.44 -25.92
C VAL A 10 -20.25 1.65 -25.25
N ARG A 11 -21.31 1.44 -24.48
CA ARG A 11 -21.89 2.48 -23.62
C ARG A 11 -21.31 2.35 -22.21
N ILE A 12 -20.87 3.47 -21.67
CA ILE A 12 -20.27 3.59 -20.35
C ILE A 12 -21.11 4.57 -19.56
N ASP A 13 -21.58 4.17 -18.39
CA ASP A 13 -22.44 4.97 -17.53
C ASP A 13 -21.75 5.22 -16.18
N ALA A 14 -21.79 6.47 -15.71
CA ALA A 14 -21.26 6.91 -14.43
C ALA A 14 -22.40 6.87 -13.38
N PRO A 15 -22.36 5.92 -12.42
CA PRO A 15 -23.45 5.75 -11.46
C PRO A 15 -23.48 6.81 -10.35
N LEU A 16 -22.39 7.54 -10.14
CA LEU A 16 -22.27 8.60 -9.14
C LEU A 16 -22.30 9.98 -9.81
N PRO A 17 -22.85 11.00 -9.15
CA PRO A 17 -22.85 12.36 -9.67
C PRO A 17 -21.43 12.95 -9.75
N GLY A 18 -21.26 13.89 -10.69
CA GLY A 18 -20.03 14.64 -10.89
C GLY A 18 -19.06 13.98 -11.87
N ARG A 19 -18.19 14.81 -12.44
CA ARG A 19 -17.22 14.38 -13.44
C ARG A 19 -16.15 13.46 -12.85
N ARG A 20 -15.93 12.32 -13.50
CA ARG A 20 -14.74 11.48 -13.37
C ARG A 20 -13.72 11.89 -14.44
N THR A 21 -12.47 12.03 -14.04
CA THR A 21 -11.38 12.50 -14.89
C THR A 21 -10.30 11.45 -14.96
N SER A 22 -9.83 11.16 -16.17
CA SER A 22 -8.83 10.13 -16.43
C SER A 22 -9.18 8.77 -15.81
N GLU A 23 -10.46 8.37 -15.91
CA GLU A 23 -10.96 7.14 -15.30
C GLU A 23 -10.62 5.94 -16.18
N PRO A 24 -9.92 4.92 -15.65
CA PRO A 24 -9.71 3.68 -16.37
C PRO A 24 -10.99 2.86 -16.46
N VAL A 25 -11.38 2.51 -17.68
CA VAL A 25 -12.52 1.64 -17.97
C VAL A 25 -12.06 0.42 -18.75
N PHE A 26 -12.39 -0.76 -18.22
CA PHE A 26 -12.16 -2.04 -18.89
C PHE A 26 -13.46 -2.51 -19.53
N PHE A 27 -13.39 -2.98 -20.77
CA PHE A 27 -14.53 -3.58 -21.46
C PHE A 27 -14.08 -4.70 -22.39
N THR A 28 -14.95 -5.69 -22.58
CA THR A 28 -14.65 -6.88 -23.37
C THR A 28 -15.61 -6.98 -24.54
N VAL A 29 -15.07 -7.09 -25.75
CA VAL A 29 -15.84 -7.18 -27.00
C VAL A 29 -15.72 -8.57 -27.63
N PRO A 30 -16.73 -9.03 -28.39
CA PRO A 30 -16.64 -10.32 -29.09
C PRO A 30 -15.54 -10.35 -30.15
N GLY A 31 -14.93 -11.53 -30.30
CA GLY A 31 -13.92 -11.83 -31.31
C GLY A 31 -12.48 -11.45 -30.93
N HIS A 32 -11.55 -11.91 -31.76
CA HIS A 32 -10.12 -11.66 -31.60
C HIS A 32 -9.67 -10.43 -32.40
N LEU A 33 -9.41 -9.33 -31.70
CA LEU A 33 -8.85 -8.10 -32.27
C LEU A 33 -7.37 -8.03 -31.91
N ALA A 34 -6.51 -8.51 -32.81
CA ALA A 34 -5.08 -8.71 -32.56
C ALA A 34 -4.25 -7.43 -32.35
N ALA A 35 -4.71 -6.29 -32.85
CA ALA A 35 -3.95 -5.04 -32.76
C ALA A 35 -3.78 -4.61 -31.28
N PRO A 36 -2.55 -4.29 -30.83
CA PRO A 36 -2.31 -3.91 -29.45
C PRO A 36 -2.99 -2.59 -29.07
N LEU A 37 -3.15 -1.71 -30.06
CA LEU A 37 -3.83 -0.43 -29.92
C LEU A 37 -4.95 -0.30 -30.97
N ARG A 38 -6.02 0.38 -30.58
CA ARG A 38 -7.17 0.67 -31.44
C ARG A 38 -7.72 2.05 -31.11
N TYR A 39 -8.32 2.72 -32.08
CA TYR A 39 -9.11 3.92 -31.80
C TYR A 39 -10.57 3.56 -31.54
N ALA A 40 -11.20 4.31 -30.64
CA ALA A 40 -12.64 4.47 -30.60
C ALA A 40 -12.99 5.93 -30.90
N ARG A 41 -14.24 6.17 -31.32
CA ARG A 41 -14.79 7.52 -31.43
C ARG A 41 -15.91 7.73 -30.43
N THR A 42 -15.94 8.90 -29.80
CA THR A 42 -17.09 9.34 -29.03
C THR A 42 -18.22 9.79 -29.95
N ALA A 43 -19.43 9.94 -29.43
CA ALA A 43 -20.54 10.54 -30.18
C ALA A 43 -20.25 11.98 -30.67
N ALA A 44 -19.35 12.69 -29.99
CA ALA A 44 -18.86 14.02 -30.39
C ALA A 44 -17.75 13.97 -31.45
N GLY A 45 -17.32 12.77 -31.88
CA GLY A 45 -16.28 12.56 -32.89
C GLY A 45 -14.85 12.53 -32.34
N GLU A 46 -14.66 12.70 -31.02
CA GLU A 46 -13.35 12.69 -30.37
C GLU A 46 -12.72 11.30 -30.46
N THR A 47 -11.41 11.24 -30.69
CA THR A 47 -10.66 9.98 -30.73
C THR A 47 -10.28 9.56 -29.30
N VAL A 48 -10.59 8.32 -28.93
CA VAL A 48 -10.14 7.70 -27.67
C VAL A 48 -9.20 6.54 -28.01
N LEU A 49 -8.02 6.51 -27.40
CA LEU A 49 -7.10 5.38 -27.55
C LEU A 49 -7.58 4.21 -26.69
N LEU A 50 -7.55 3.01 -27.26
CA LEU A 50 -7.79 1.75 -26.59
C LEU A 50 -6.49 0.95 -26.55
N GLN A 51 -6.14 0.43 -25.39
CA GLN A 51 -5.07 -0.55 -25.24
C GLN A 51 -5.69 -1.93 -25.04
N ARG A 52 -5.29 -2.90 -25.87
CA ARG A 52 -5.63 -4.31 -25.65
C ARG A 52 -4.98 -4.79 -24.34
N VAL A 53 -5.73 -5.56 -23.57
CA VAL A 53 -5.27 -6.18 -22.31
C VAL A 53 -5.10 -7.67 -22.60
N ASP A 54 -3.86 -8.08 -22.80
CA ASP A 54 -3.50 -9.40 -23.32
C ASP A 54 -3.87 -10.52 -22.35
N ALA A 55 -3.59 -10.34 -21.07
CA ALA A 55 -3.92 -11.25 -19.97
C ALA A 55 -5.43 -11.45 -19.76
N ARG A 56 -6.28 -10.60 -20.38
CA ARG A 56 -7.75 -10.69 -20.34
C ARG A 56 -8.37 -10.91 -21.72
N SER A 57 -7.57 -11.22 -22.74
CA SER A 57 -8.02 -11.42 -24.11
C SER A 57 -7.76 -12.86 -24.57
N GLY A 58 -8.60 -13.36 -25.46
CA GLY A 58 -8.51 -14.72 -25.99
C GLY A 58 -8.93 -14.81 -27.46
N ALA A 59 -9.27 -16.02 -27.89
CA ALA A 59 -9.74 -16.29 -29.25
C ALA A 59 -11.18 -15.77 -29.49
N GLU A 60 -12.03 -15.87 -28.47
CA GLU A 60 -13.47 -15.56 -28.59
C GLU A 60 -13.83 -14.13 -28.14
N ALA A 61 -12.91 -13.44 -27.45
CA ALA A 61 -13.17 -12.12 -26.90
C ALA A 61 -11.88 -11.32 -26.72
N THR A 62 -11.97 -10.00 -26.86
CA THR A 62 -10.85 -9.07 -26.65
C THR A 62 -11.21 -8.04 -25.59
N THR A 63 -10.37 -7.92 -24.57
CA THR A 63 -10.52 -6.90 -23.53
C THR A 63 -9.67 -5.69 -23.86
N PHE A 64 -10.24 -4.51 -23.73
CA PHE A 64 -9.54 -3.23 -23.83
C PHE A 64 -9.61 -2.48 -22.51
N VAL A 65 -8.62 -1.62 -22.30
CA VAL A 65 -8.67 -0.51 -21.34
C VAL A 65 -8.66 0.80 -22.11
N ALA A 66 -9.50 1.74 -21.67
CA ALA A 66 -9.49 3.13 -22.09
C ALA A 66 -9.39 4.04 -20.87
N ILE A 67 -8.90 5.26 -21.07
CA ILE A 67 -8.87 6.32 -20.05
C ILE A 67 -9.85 7.38 -20.50
N VAL A 68 -10.91 7.61 -19.73
CA VAL A 68 -12.02 8.46 -20.15
C VAL A 68 -12.33 9.57 -19.14
N ASP A 69 -12.78 10.69 -19.68
CA ASP A 69 -13.47 11.72 -18.92
C ASP A 69 -14.97 11.54 -19.12
N ILE A 70 -15.73 11.42 -18.03
CA ILE A 70 -17.15 11.14 -18.09
C ILE A 70 -17.89 11.82 -16.95
N GLU A 71 -19.07 12.39 -17.24
CA GLU A 71 -19.94 12.99 -16.23
C GLU A 71 -21.21 12.16 -15.97
N SER A 72 -21.84 11.62 -17.01
CA SER A 72 -23.05 10.80 -16.89
C SER A 72 -23.00 9.55 -17.76
N SER A 73 -22.86 9.71 -19.07
CA SER A 73 -22.73 8.60 -20.02
C SER A 73 -21.75 8.95 -21.14
N LEU A 74 -21.08 7.95 -21.68
CA LEU A 74 -20.17 8.04 -22.81
C LEU A 74 -20.39 6.84 -23.72
N THR A 75 -20.57 7.08 -25.01
CA THR A 75 -20.61 6.02 -26.02
C THR A 75 -19.32 6.03 -26.83
N LEU A 76 -18.69 4.86 -26.93
CA LEU A 76 -17.50 4.61 -27.73
C LEU A 76 -17.86 3.68 -28.89
N THR A 77 -17.62 4.12 -30.11
CA THR A 77 -17.72 3.28 -31.30
C THR A 77 -16.33 2.80 -31.69
N LEU A 78 -16.10 1.49 -31.71
CA LEU A 78 -14.79 0.92 -32.04
C LEU A 78 -14.44 1.22 -33.51
N GLY A 79 -13.25 1.80 -33.70
CA GLY A 79 -12.68 2.16 -34.98
C GLY A 79 -11.54 1.23 -35.38
N GLU A 80 -10.63 1.74 -36.20
CA GLU A 80 -9.49 1.01 -36.77
C GLU A 80 -8.32 0.83 -35.79
N ALA A 81 -7.39 -0.07 -36.14
CA ALA A 81 -6.14 -0.25 -35.40
C ALA A 81 -5.34 1.05 -35.37
N ALA A 82 -4.80 1.40 -34.20
CA ALA A 82 -3.95 2.57 -34.03
C ALA A 82 -2.48 2.19 -34.27
N PRO A 83 -1.67 3.04 -34.93
CA PRO A 83 -0.23 2.81 -35.04
C PRO A 83 0.44 2.86 -33.65
N ALA A 84 1.47 2.04 -33.44
CA ALA A 84 2.17 1.96 -32.17
C ALA A 84 2.85 3.29 -31.79
N GLU A 85 3.27 4.07 -32.78
CA GLU A 85 4.03 5.31 -32.61
C GLU A 85 3.17 6.51 -32.17
N VAL A 86 1.84 6.40 -32.24
CA VAL A 86 0.92 7.52 -31.90
C VAL A 86 0.68 7.64 -30.39
N ALA A 87 1.08 6.64 -29.61
CA ALA A 87 0.71 6.58 -28.21
C ALA A 87 1.56 7.52 -27.32
N THR A 88 0.98 8.66 -26.96
CA THR A 88 1.40 9.39 -25.75
C THR A 88 0.73 8.73 -24.55
N GLY A 89 1.52 8.31 -23.57
CA GLY A 89 1.04 7.47 -22.48
C GLY A 89 1.99 7.47 -21.29
N ILE A 90 1.89 6.42 -20.46
CA ILE A 90 2.84 6.17 -19.37
C ILE A 90 4.26 6.09 -19.94
N ARG A 91 5.20 6.83 -19.35
CA ARG A 91 6.61 6.84 -19.75
C ARG A 91 7.46 6.13 -18.72
N MET A 92 8.38 5.29 -19.18
CA MET A 92 9.43 4.73 -18.33
C MET A 92 10.59 5.72 -18.25
N LEU A 93 11.05 6.00 -17.04
CA LEU A 93 12.16 6.89 -16.75
C LEU A 93 13.38 6.09 -16.26
N GLU A 94 14.53 6.75 -16.19
CA GLU A 94 15.72 6.19 -15.55
C GLU A 94 15.50 6.06 -14.04
N GLY A 95 15.86 4.89 -13.50
CA GLY A 95 15.75 4.58 -12.07
C GLY A 95 16.71 5.40 -11.21
N ARG A 96 16.31 5.69 -9.97
CA ARG A 96 17.11 6.36 -8.94
C ARG A 96 17.82 5.33 -8.07
N GLU A 97 17.11 4.29 -7.64
CA GLU A 97 17.65 3.23 -6.81
C GLU A 97 18.36 2.14 -7.64
N SER A 98 19.39 1.52 -7.06
CA SER A 98 20.14 0.44 -7.73
C SER A 98 19.31 -0.83 -7.96
N ASP A 99 18.25 -1.02 -7.19
CA ASP A 99 17.28 -2.12 -7.28
C ASP A 99 15.94 -1.69 -7.92
N CYS A 100 15.91 -0.51 -8.55
CA CYS A 100 14.78 -0.04 -9.35
C CYS A 100 14.45 -1.07 -10.44
N PHE A 101 13.22 -1.57 -10.42
CA PHE A 101 12.69 -2.38 -11.51
C PHE A 101 12.12 -1.49 -12.61
N VAL A 102 11.31 -0.50 -12.24
CA VAL A 102 10.78 0.48 -13.17
C VAL A 102 10.45 1.79 -12.46
N ARG A 103 10.78 2.90 -13.12
CA ARG A 103 10.28 4.22 -12.76
C ARG A 103 9.31 4.71 -13.82
N LEU A 104 8.14 5.16 -13.40
CA LEU A 104 7.04 5.55 -14.26
C LEU A 104 6.65 7.01 -14.07
N GLU A 105 6.51 7.73 -15.18
CA GLU A 105 5.68 8.93 -15.24
C GLU A 105 4.33 8.56 -15.83
N THR A 106 3.28 8.55 -15.01
CA THR A 106 1.93 8.17 -15.43
C THR A 106 1.16 9.34 -16.03
N GLY A 107 1.63 10.58 -15.83
CA GLY A 107 0.88 11.81 -16.08
C GLY A 107 0.12 12.33 -14.86
N ALA A 108 -0.08 11.48 -13.83
CA ALA A 108 -0.49 11.90 -12.49
C ALA A 108 0.66 11.80 -11.48
N PHE A 109 1.54 10.81 -11.64
CA PHE A 109 2.62 10.47 -10.72
C PHE A 109 3.95 10.32 -11.45
N ASP A 110 5.04 10.63 -10.75
CA ASP A 110 6.40 10.09 -10.99
C ASP A 110 6.70 9.15 -9.83
N LEU A 111 6.76 7.85 -10.09
CA LEU A 111 6.93 6.83 -9.05
C LEU A 111 7.94 5.77 -9.45
N GLU A 112 8.60 5.16 -8.47
CA GLU A 112 9.62 4.13 -8.68
C GLU A 112 9.30 2.86 -7.90
N LEU A 113 9.12 1.75 -8.62
CA LEU A 113 8.89 0.42 -8.07
C LEU A 113 10.21 -0.35 -8.00
N CYS A 114 10.57 -0.78 -6.80
CA CYS A 114 11.84 -1.43 -6.50
C CYS A 114 11.67 -2.90 -6.08
N SER A 115 12.70 -3.69 -6.38
CA SER A 115 12.76 -5.13 -6.10
C SER A 115 13.30 -5.48 -4.70
N GLY A 116 13.77 -4.49 -3.95
CA GLY A 116 14.37 -4.69 -2.64
C GLY A 116 15.76 -5.32 -2.72
N LYS A 117 16.51 -5.20 -1.63
CA LYS A 117 17.90 -5.70 -1.53
C LYS A 117 18.08 -6.82 -0.51
N ALA A 118 17.10 -7.05 0.37
CA ALA A 118 17.14 -8.05 1.42
C ALA A 118 18.30 -7.85 2.44
N GLU A 119 18.56 -6.61 2.84
CA GLU A 119 19.69 -6.27 3.74
C GLU A 119 19.23 -5.94 5.18
N GLY A 120 17.94 -6.07 5.49
CA GLY A 120 17.40 -5.79 6.83
C GLY A 120 17.35 -4.29 7.19
N LEU A 121 17.40 -3.42 6.20
CA LEU A 121 17.40 -1.95 6.35
C LEU A 121 16.23 -1.33 5.61
N GLY A 122 15.76 -0.15 6.06
CA GLY A 122 14.70 0.60 5.38
C GLY A 122 15.03 0.90 3.89
N SER A 123 16.30 1.22 3.60
CA SER A 123 16.82 1.42 2.23
C SER A 123 16.78 0.18 1.32
N SER A 124 16.36 -0.96 1.85
CA SER A 124 16.37 -2.26 1.20
C SER A 124 14.95 -2.81 0.99
N LYS A 125 13.93 -2.04 1.38
CA LYS A 125 12.50 -2.33 1.19
C LYS A 125 12.16 -2.48 -0.29
N TRP A 126 11.35 -3.47 -0.66
CA TRP A 126 10.65 -3.48 -1.95
C TRP A 126 9.34 -2.70 -1.89
N GLY A 127 8.75 -2.39 -3.05
CA GLY A 127 7.54 -1.56 -3.16
C GLY A 127 7.81 -0.25 -3.89
N ILE A 128 6.93 0.74 -3.74
CA ILE A 128 7.17 2.06 -4.32
C ILE A 128 8.07 2.86 -3.35
N ARG A 129 9.31 3.17 -3.77
CA ARG A 129 10.32 3.85 -2.92
C ARG A 129 10.49 5.34 -3.22
N HIS A 130 10.04 5.79 -4.39
CA HIS A 130 9.90 7.21 -4.72
C HIS A 130 8.48 7.42 -5.24
N PHE A 131 7.79 8.45 -4.75
CA PHE A 131 6.41 8.77 -5.14
C PHE A 131 6.18 10.28 -5.10
N ARG A 132 6.08 10.88 -6.30
CA ARG A 132 5.78 12.29 -6.47
C ARG A 132 4.48 12.51 -7.23
N GLY A 133 3.60 13.33 -6.66
CA GLY A 133 2.46 13.87 -7.38
C GLY A 133 2.87 14.92 -8.39
N LEU A 134 2.46 14.79 -9.65
CA LEU A 134 2.84 15.76 -10.68
C LEU A 134 2.03 17.07 -10.60
N LYS A 135 0.84 17.03 -10.00
CA LYS A 135 -0.04 18.20 -9.87
C LYS A 135 0.49 19.22 -8.88
N ASP A 136 1.07 18.77 -7.76
CA ASP A 136 1.64 19.62 -6.72
C ASP A 136 3.17 19.56 -6.66
N GLY A 137 3.80 18.66 -7.42
CA GLY A 137 5.25 18.48 -7.47
C GLY A 137 5.85 17.90 -6.19
N PHE A 138 5.03 17.41 -5.26
CA PHE A 138 5.47 17.01 -3.93
C PHE A 138 5.88 15.54 -3.90
N GLU A 139 7.10 15.26 -3.42
CA GLU A 139 7.70 13.93 -3.27
C GLU A 139 7.43 13.43 -1.84
N LEU A 140 6.65 12.35 -1.71
CA LEU A 140 6.29 11.76 -0.41
C LEU A 140 7.40 10.88 0.19
N LEU A 141 8.31 10.41 -0.66
CA LEU A 141 9.37 9.47 -0.32
C LEU A 141 10.71 9.92 -0.93
N PRO A 142 11.26 11.07 -0.50
CA PRO A 142 12.46 11.64 -1.10
C PRO A 142 13.74 10.86 -0.82
N SER A 143 13.83 10.11 0.30
CA SER A 143 15.08 9.41 0.66
C SER A 143 15.19 8.02 0.05
N GLY A 144 14.07 7.41 -0.32
CA GLY A 144 14.00 6.00 -0.68
C GLY A 144 14.09 5.03 0.51
N ASN A 145 14.13 5.48 1.77
CA ASN A 145 14.28 4.59 2.93
C ASN A 145 12.96 4.00 3.44
N ASN A 146 11.84 4.56 3.01
CA ASN A 146 10.51 4.01 3.25
C ASN A 146 9.87 3.57 1.94
N ALA A 147 8.77 2.82 2.05
CA ALA A 147 8.06 2.33 0.87
C ALA A 147 6.55 2.36 1.06
N ILE A 148 5.85 2.51 -0.06
CA ILE A 148 4.42 2.25 -0.16
C ILE A 148 4.22 0.80 -0.61
N GLY A 149 3.32 0.11 0.09
CA GLY A 149 2.83 -1.21 -0.26
C GLY A 149 3.60 -2.40 0.29
N GLY A 150 4.52 -2.19 1.23
CA GLY A 150 5.05 -3.29 2.04
C GLY A 150 3.93 -4.02 2.78
N PHE A 151 4.06 -5.33 3.00
CA PHE A 151 3.21 -6.04 3.96
C PHE A 151 4.08 -6.79 4.96
N TYR A 152 3.61 -6.89 6.20
CA TYR A 152 4.46 -7.35 7.30
C TYR A 152 3.73 -8.28 8.26
N GLY A 153 2.55 -7.97 8.82
CA GLY A 153 1.82 -8.90 9.69
C GLY A 153 1.21 -10.11 8.93
N PRO A 154 1.08 -11.31 9.54
CA PRO A 154 1.58 -11.71 10.87
C PRO A 154 3.09 -12.05 10.90
N PHE A 155 3.80 -11.84 9.80
CA PHE A 155 5.21 -12.24 9.65
C PHE A 155 6.16 -11.33 10.44
N PHE A 156 5.85 -10.03 10.53
CA PHE A 156 6.45 -9.07 11.44
C PHE A 156 5.58 -8.93 12.67
N THR A 157 5.77 -9.85 13.61
CA THR A 157 5.11 -9.83 14.91
C THR A 157 6.09 -10.31 15.98
N PRO A 158 5.87 -9.92 17.24
CA PRO A 158 6.73 -10.41 18.31
C PRO A 158 6.68 -11.93 18.47
N GLU A 159 5.54 -12.55 18.17
CA GLU A 159 5.34 -13.99 18.18
C GLU A 159 6.19 -14.70 17.12
N ASN A 160 6.34 -14.09 15.94
CA ASN A 160 7.10 -14.65 14.83
C ASN A 160 8.57 -14.21 14.79
N GLY A 161 9.04 -13.38 15.74
CA GLY A 161 10.42 -12.89 15.77
C GLY A 161 10.68 -11.75 14.80
N LEU A 162 9.74 -10.81 14.66
CA LEU A 162 9.87 -9.51 13.96
C LEU A 162 10.51 -9.58 12.57
N ILE A 163 10.04 -10.50 11.74
CA ILE A 163 10.50 -10.65 10.36
C ILE A 163 9.78 -9.64 9.48
N ASN A 164 10.48 -8.61 8.97
CA ASN A 164 9.90 -7.60 8.07
C ASN A 164 10.14 -8.01 6.61
N PRO A 165 9.19 -8.65 5.90
CA PRO A 165 9.47 -9.18 4.56
C PRO A 165 9.93 -8.12 3.54
N PRO A 166 9.41 -6.87 3.55
CA PRO A 166 9.98 -5.74 2.81
C PRO A 166 11.49 -5.62 2.87
N GLU A 167 12.08 -5.70 4.07
CA GLU A 167 13.50 -5.44 4.29
C GLU A 167 14.38 -6.70 4.10
N HIS A 168 13.80 -7.88 4.24
CA HIS A 168 14.50 -9.17 4.33
C HIS A 168 14.29 -10.09 3.14
N THR A 169 13.57 -9.63 2.10
CA THR A 169 13.30 -10.41 0.89
C THR A 169 13.63 -9.61 -0.34
N LYS A 170 14.26 -10.25 -1.32
CA LYS A 170 14.32 -9.73 -2.67
C LYS A 170 13.18 -10.34 -3.46
N VAL A 171 12.36 -9.48 -4.07
CA VAL A 171 11.22 -9.92 -4.88
C VAL A 171 11.59 -9.98 -6.35
N GLU A 172 10.94 -10.89 -7.06
CA GLU A 172 10.94 -10.87 -8.51
C GLU A 172 9.71 -10.09 -8.99
N ILE A 173 9.86 -9.35 -10.09
CA ILE A 173 8.77 -8.55 -10.66
C ILE A 173 8.58 -8.95 -12.12
N GLU A 174 7.39 -9.47 -12.43
CA GLU A 174 6.92 -9.84 -13.76
C GLU A 174 6.15 -8.68 -14.40
N ILE A 175 6.33 -8.49 -15.70
CA ILE A 175 5.50 -7.60 -16.51
C ILE A 175 4.30 -8.39 -16.99
N VAL A 176 3.12 -8.13 -16.41
CA VAL A 176 1.86 -8.76 -16.83
C VAL A 176 1.24 -7.99 -17.99
N GLU A 177 1.22 -6.65 -17.91
CA GLU A 177 0.79 -5.77 -18.98
C GLU A 177 1.72 -4.56 -19.06
N ARG A 178 2.02 -4.12 -20.28
CA ARG A 178 2.74 -2.86 -20.50
C ARG A 178 2.29 -2.22 -21.81
N GLY A 179 1.57 -1.11 -21.68
CA GLY A 179 1.19 -0.28 -22.80
C GLY A 179 0.97 1.17 -22.37
N PRO A 180 0.57 2.04 -23.30
CA PRO A 180 0.50 3.48 -23.03
C PRO A 180 -0.54 3.89 -21.98
N LEU A 181 -1.58 3.08 -21.74
CA LEU A 181 -2.69 3.41 -20.83
C LEU A 181 -2.63 2.65 -19.51
N LEU A 182 -2.07 1.43 -19.51
CA LEU A 182 -1.99 0.55 -18.36
C LEU A 182 -0.63 -0.12 -18.30
N HIS A 183 -0.01 -0.05 -17.13
CA HIS A 183 1.07 -0.93 -16.69
C HIS A 183 0.54 -1.83 -15.56
N HIS A 184 0.73 -3.14 -15.70
CA HIS A 184 0.42 -4.12 -14.66
C HIS A 184 1.68 -4.94 -14.38
N TYR A 185 2.16 -4.86 -13.15
CA TYR A 185 3.29 -5.65 -12.67
C TYR A 185 2.84 -6.62 -11.59
N ARG A 186 3.41 -7.83 -11.60
CA ARG A 186 3.24 -8.78 -10.51
C ARG A 186 4.57 -8.94 -9.79
N MET A 187 4.59 -8.46 -8.56
CA MET A 187 5.71 -8.66 -7.63
C MET A 187 5.46 -9.93 -6.84
N HIS A 188 6.41 -10.85 -6.75
CA HIS A 188 6.25 -12.07 -5.94
C HIS A 188 7.52 -12.46 -5.22
N GLY A 189 7.37 -13.24 -4.16
CA GLY A 189 8.48 -13.68 -3.33
C GLY A 189 8.10 -14.79 -2.36
N LEU A 190 9.12 -15.26 -1.63
CA LEU A 190 8.97 -16.13 -0.49
C LEU A 190 9.14 -15.29 0.77
N ILE A 191 8.22 -15.44 1.72
CA ILE A 191 8.32 -14.79 3.02
C ILE A 191 9.43 -15.47 3.81
N PRO A 192 10.37 -14.73 4.44
CA PRO A 192 11.42 -15.33 5.24
C PRO A 192 10.81 -16.06 6.44
N ASP A 193 11.38 -17.21 6.76
CA ASP A 193 10.91 -18.02 7.87
C ASP A 193 11.20 -17.32 9.19
N GLY A 194 10.16 -17.15 10.00
CA GLY A 194 10.28 -16.71 11.39
C GLY A 194 10.16 -17.87 12.36
N LEU A 195 9.76 -17.53 13.58
CA LEU A 195 9.67 -18.44 14.71
C LEU A 195 8.44 -19.35 14.70
N LEU A 196 7.38 -19.01 13.96
CA LEU A 196 6.13 -19.78 13.93
C LEU A 196 6.10 -20.76 12.76
N ASP A 197 6.04 -22.06 13.05
CA ASP A 197 6.10 -23.12 12.03
C ASP A 197 4.96 -23.03 11.01
N GLU A 198 3.77 -22.63 11.45
CA GLU A 198 2.61 -22.46 10.57
C GLU A 198 2.74 -21.31 9.55
N LEU A 199 3.69 -20.38 9.77
CA LEU A 199 3.98 -19.23 8.92
C LEU A 199 5.19 -19.45 8.00
N LYS A 200 5.87 -20.60 8.09
CA LYS A 200 7.05 -20.91 7.26
C LYS A 200 6.68 -21.26 5.82
N GLY A 201 7.59 -20.98 4.90
CA GLY A 201 7.52 -21.37 3.49
C GLY A 201 6.39 -20.72 2.71
N LYS A 202 5.84 -19.59 3.18
CA LYS A 202 4.71 -18.90 2.56
C LYS A 202 5.15 -18.06 1.39
N ARG A 203 4.46 -18.18 0.26
CA ARG A 203 4.64 -17.33 -0.91
C ARG A 203 3.67 -16.18 -0.89
N PHE A 204 4.05 -15.10 -1.56
CA PHE A 204 3.18 -13.97 -1.80
C PHE A 204 3.30 -13.45 -3.23
N ALA A 205 2.26 -12.76 -3.67
CA ALA A 205 2.23 -11.96 -4.87
C ALA A 205 1.47 -10.65 -4.63
N ILE A 206 1.90 -9.59 -5.30
CA ILE A 206 1.28 -8.27 -5.29
C ILE A 206 1.09 -7.84 -6.75
N ASP A 207 -0.15 -7.73 -7.18
CA ASP A 207 -0.48 -7.13 -8.47
C ASP A 207 -0.53 -5.61 -8.30
N TRP A 208 0.28 -4.86 -9.05
CA TRP A 208 0.32 -3.41 -9.11
C TRP A 208 -0.19 -2.91 -10.45
N LEU A 209 -1.21 -2.05 -10.44
CA LEU A 209 -1.79 -1.46 -11.65
C LEU A 209 -1.64 0.07 -11.62
N PHE A 210 -0.98 0.60 -12.64
CA PHE A 210 -0.80 2.02 -12.87
C PHE A 210 -1.47 2.43 -14.17
N PHE A 211 -2.21 3.54 -14.13
CA PHE A 211 -3.02 4.00 -15.25
C PHE A 211 -2.57 5.38 -15.72
N HIS A 212 -2.67 5.64 -17.03
CA HIS A 212 -2.30 6.94 -17.58
C HIS A 212 -3.23 8.03 -17.03
N LYS A 213 -2.65 9.07 -16.43
CA LYS A 213 -3.29 10.25 -15.83
C LYS A 213 -4.32 10.00 -14.72
N ALA A 214 -4.62 8.75 -14.37
CA ALA A 214 -5.54 8.47 -13.28
C ALA A 214 -4.90 8.94 -11.96
N PRO A 215 -5.64 9.63 -11.09
CA PRO A 215 -5.11 10.12 -9.82
C PRO A 215 -5.09 9.02 -8.74
N PHE A 216 -5.06 7.74 -9.15
CA PHE A 216 -4.97 6.60 -8.27
C PHE A 216 -4.23 5.44 -8.92
N PHE A 217 -3.72 4.54 -8.09
CA PHE A 217 -3.22 3.23 -8.49
C PHE A 217 -3.97 2.14 -7.73
N GLN A 218 -3.89 0.91 -8.22
CA GLN A 218 -4.53 -0.25 -7.58
C GLN A 218 -3.47 -1.30 -7.24
N ARG A 219 -3.65 -1.95 -6.09
CA ARG A 219 -2.86 -3.10 -5.68
C ARG A 219 -3.70 -4.20 -5.05
N LYS A 220 -3.24 -5.45 -5.17
CA LYS A 220 -3.90 -6.62 -4.58
C LYS A 220 -2.85 -7.63 -4.10
N TYR A 221 -2.99 -8.06 -2.86
CA TYR A 221 -2.06 -8.97 -2.19
C TYR A 221 -2.66 -10.38 -2.17
N THR A 222 -1.90 -11.36 -2.62
CA THR A 222 -2.20 -12.78 -2.46
C THR A 222 -1.08 -13.40 -1.65
N VAL A 223 -1.43 -14.16 -0.62
CA VAL A 223 -0.48 -14.88 0.23
C VAL A 223 -0.97 -16.32 0.35
N ASP A 224 -0.06 -17.28 0.42
CA ASP A 224 -0.42 -18.66 0.72
C ASP A 224 -1.26 -18.72 2.00
N PRO A 225 -2.32 -19.55 2.04
CA PRO A 225 -3.18 -19.62 3.22
C PRO A 225 -2.40 -19.93 4.51
N PHE A 226 -2.81 -19.27 5.60
CA PHE A 226 -2.26 -19.49 6.93
C PHE A 226 -3.32 -19.23 8.01
N GLN A 227 -3.07 -19.84 9.18
CA GLN A 227 -3.81 -19.57 10.41
C GLN A 227 -2.81 -19.60 11.55
N THR A 228 -2.82 -18.58 12.40
CA THR A 228 -1.93 -18.45 13.56
C THR A 228 -2.65 -17.72 14.71
N VAL A 229 -1.94 -17.44 15.79
CA VAL A 229 -2.41 -16.65 16.93
C VAL A 229 -1.44 -15.51 17.20
N ILE A 230 -1.93 -14.28 17.07
CA ILE A 230 -1.18 -13.06 17.41
C ILE A 230 -1.93 -12.33 18.51
N ASN A 231 -1.23 -11.90 19.56
CA ASN A 231 -1.80 -11.19 20.70
C ASN A 231 -2.99 -11.95 21.35
N GLY A 232 -2.91 -13.28 21.40
CA GLY A 232 -3.97 -14.16 21.90
C GLY A 232 -5.23 -14.23 21.02
N ARG A 233 -5.20 -13.65 19.82
CA ARG A 233 -6.31 -13.61 18.86
C ARG A 233 -6.01 -14.51 17.68
N SER A 234 -6.99 -15.29 17.22
CA SER A 234 -6.83 -16.08 16.01
C SER A 234 -6.77 -15.17 14.79
N VAL A 235 -5.74 -15.36 13.99
CA VAL A 235 -5.53 -14.67 12.72
C VAL A 235 -5.61 -15.70 11.60
N THR A 236 -6.49 -15.50 10.64
CA THR A 236 -6.62 -16.34 9.46
C THR A 236 -6.61 -15.47 8.22
N ASN A 237 -5.62 -15.67 7.35
CA ASN A 237 -5.53 -14.99 6.05
C ASN A 237 -5.70 -13.46 6.13
N LYS A 238 -5.19 -12.85 7.20
CA LYS A 238 -5.15 -11.41 7.39
C LYS A 238 -3.70 -10.96 7.49
N ILE A 239 -3.35 -9.94 6.73
CA ILE A 239 -2.03 -9.33 6.72
C ILE A 239 -2.07 -7.90 7.22
N THR A 240 -0.90 -7.35 7.48
CA THR A 240 -0.74 -5.91 7.61
C THR A 240 -0.07 -5.36 6.38
N VAL A 241 -0.73 -4.46 5.67
CA VAL A 241 -0.12 -3.56 4.68
C VAL A 241 0.23 -2.25 5.37
N GLY A 242 1.43 -1.73 5.11
CA GLY A 242 1.91 -0.42 5.53
C GLY A 242 2.28 0.45 4.35
N ASP A 243 1.76 1.69 4.37
CA ASP A 243 2.25 2.77 3.52
C ASP A 243 2.94 3.80 4.42
N GLU A 244 4.24 3.97 4.20
CA GLU A 244 5.07 4.89 4.97
C GLU A 244 5.39 6.14 4.14
N PHE A 245 5.59 7.28 4.83
CA PHE A 245 5.89 8.56 4.20
C PHE A 245 6.87 9.40 5.02
N GLU A 246 7.51 10.36 4.34
CA GLU A 246 8.65 11.11 4.88
C GLU A 246 8.45 12.63 4.72
N GLY A 247 8.20 13.32 5.82
CA GLY A 247 8.15 14.79 5.87
C GLY A 247 9.48 15.44 6.22
N GLY A 248 10.38 14.68 6.86
CA GLY A 248 11.62 15.17 7.45
C GLY A 248 11.43 15.81 8.84
N PRO A 249 12.52 16.04 9.59
CA PRO A 249 12.42 16.49 10.98
C PRO A 249 11.60 17.76 11.16
N GLY A 250 10.60 17.72 12.05
CA GLY A 250 9.71 18.84 12.37
C GLY A 250 8.49 18.99 11.45
N HIS A 251 8.40 18.20 10.39
CA HIS A 251 7.40 18.32 9.34
C HIS A 251 6.67 16.99 9.10
N LEU A 252 5.35 17.05 8.91
CA LEU A 252 4.54 15.89 8.53
C LEU A 252 4.06 16.05 7.08
N VAL A 253 4.05 14.96 6.31
CA VAL A 253 3.43 14.98 4.98
C VAL A 253 1.91 15.07 5.04
N PHE A 254 1.32 14.56 6.13
CA PHE A 254 -0.09 14.55 6.47
C PHE A 254 -0.22 14.80 7.98
N ASP A 255 -1.09 15.74 8.37
CA ASP A 255 -1.30 16.14 9.75
C ASP A 255 -2.68 15.73 10.28
N ARG A 256 -3.54 15.16 9.42
CA ARG A 256 -4.89 14.71 9.79
C ARG A 256 -5.16 13.31 9.26
N PHE A 257 -5.89 12.53 10.05
CA PHE A 257 -6.46 11.24 9.66
C PHE A 257 -7.99 11.23 9.81
N ALA A 258 -8.71 10.62 8.87
CA ALA A 258 -10.15 10.38 9.01
C ALA A 258 -10.58 9.04 8.39
N ALA A 259 -11.64 8.46 8.95
CA ALA A 259 -12.36 7.32 8.40
C ALA A 259 -13.79 7.72 7.97
N TYR A 260 -14.33 7.00 6.98
CA TYR A 260 -15.64 7.34 6.42
C TYR A 260 -16.74 7.05 7.43
N GLY A 261 -17.62 8.01 7.68
CA GLY A 261 -18.64 7.92 8.73
C GLY A 261 -18.12 8.22 10.15
N GLY A 262 -16.93 8.81 10.28
CA GLY A 262 -16.32 9.19 11.56
C GLY A 262 -15.23 8.21 12.01
N THR A 263 -14.32 8.70 12.83
CA THR A 263 -13.19 7.93 13.36
C THR A 263 -13.50 7.46 14.77
N ARG A 264 -13.54 6.14 14.97
CA ARG A 264 -13.54 5.51 16.29
C ARG A 264 -12.15 4.94 16.56
N TYR A 265 -11.46 5.39 17.59
CA TYR A 265 -10.06 5.02 17.83
C TYR A 265 -9.69 4.91 19.32
N ARG A 266 -8.59 4.22 19.61
CA ARG A 266 -7.84 4.33 20.86
C ARG A 266 -6.52 5.06 20.62
N ALA A 267 -6.07 5.86 21.58
CA ALA A 267 -4.84 6.62 21.46
C ALA A 267 -3.67 5.95 22.21
N GLY A 268 -2.45 6.21 21.74
CA GLY A 268 -1.22 5.69 22.31
C GLY A 268 -0.95 4.24 21.93
N ASP A 269 0.34 3.91 21.89
CA ASP A 269 0.86 2.56 21.65
C ASP A 269 1.58 2.04 22.91
N PRO A 270 0.91 1.29 23.79
CA PRO A 270 1.54 0.72 24.98
C PRO A 270 2.63 -0.31 24.66
N TYR A 271 2.52 -0.97 23.51
CA TYR A 271 3.46 -1.99 23.08
C TYR A 271 4.82 -1.39 22.74
N ALA A 272 4.83 -0.27 22.02
CA ALA A 272 6.07 0.45 21.69
C ALA A 272 6.89 0.80 22.95
N GLY A 273 6.25 1.30 24.02
CA GLY A 273 6.94 1.62 25.27
C GLY A 273 7.52 0.39 25.98
N LEU A 274 6.75 -0.70 26.06
CA LEU A 274 7.21 -1.94 26.68
C LEU A 274 8.34 -2.61 25.89
N LEU A 275 8.35 -2.45 24.56
CA LEU A 275 9.45 -2.95 23.73
C LEU A 275 10.73 -2.18 24.03
N VAL A 276 10.67 -0.85 24.14
CA VAL A 276 11.84 -0.02 24.50
C VAL A 276 12.42 -0.43 25.87
N ASP A 277 11.56 -0.70 26.86
CA ASP A 277 11.99 -1.19 28.16
C ASP A 277 12.70 -2.55 28.05
N MET A 278 12.17 -3.45 27.20
CA MET A 278 12.78 -4.76 26.95
C MET A 278 14.11 -4.65 26.21
N VAL A 279 14.26 -3.70 25.27
CA VAL A 279 15.55 -3.40 24.63
C VAL A 279 16.57 -2.98 25.69
N ARG A 280 16.22 -2.05 26.59
CA ARG A 280 17.08 -1.60 27.70
C ARG A 280 17.57 -2.77 28.55
N GLU A 281 16.64 -3.63 28.98
CA GLU A 281 16.95 -4.83 29.77
C GLU A 281 17.87 -5.79 28.99
N THR A 282 17.62 -5.99 27.70
CA THR A 282 18.37 -6.93 26.87
C THR A 282 19.81 -6.49 26.67
N VAL A 283 20.02 -5.21 26.34
CA VAL A 283 21.34 -4.60 26.15
C VAL A 283 22.20 -4.71 27.43
N ALA A 284 21.56 -4.56 28.60
CA ALA A 284 22.22 -4.62 29.91
C ALA A 284 22.50 -6.06 30.38
N ASP A 285 21.52 -6.97 30.24
CA ASP A 285 21.50 -8.23 30.98
C ASP A 285 21.70 -9.47 30.11
N SER A 286 21.69 -9.35 28.78
CA SER A 286 21.93 -10.52 27.92
C SER A 286 23.35 -11.06 28.11
N ALA A 287 23.44 -12.39 28.22
CA ALA A 287 24.71 -13.11 28.29
C ALA A 287 25.36 -13.26 26.90
N ASN A 288 24.70 -12.82 25.83
CA ASN A 288 25.26 -12.85 24.49
C ASN A 288 26.43 -11.87 24.39
N THR A 289 27.57 -12.35 23.89
CA THR A 289 28.78 -11.55 23.64
C THR A 289 29.26 -11.70 22.20
N GLY A 290 28.35 -12.10 21.30
CA GLY A 290 28.64 -12.21 19.87
C GLY A 290 28.96 -10.85 19.25
N PRO A 291 29.80 -10.79 18.20
CA PRO A 291 30.20 -9.51 17.60
C PRO A 291 29.02 -8.62 17.18
N LYS A 292 27.99 -9.22 16.58
CA LYS A 292 26.78 -8.51 16.16
C LYS A 292 25.97 -7.97 17.34
N PHE A 293 25.95 -8.69 18.46
CA PHE A 293 25.29 -8.20 19.67
C PHE A 293 26.04 -7.01 20.27
N GLU A 294 27.38 -7.02 20.26
CA GLU A 294 28.18 -5.88 20.74
C GLU A 294 28.00 -4.63 19.86
N GLU A 295 27.85 -4.80 18.54
CA GLU A 295 27.50 -3.70 17.63
C GLU A 295 26.15 -3.07 18.03
N PHE A 296 25.11 -3.90 18.20
CA PHE A 296 23.80 -3.44 18.66
C PHE A 296 23.88 -2.79 20.05
N ARG A 297 24.64 -3.36 20.98
CA ARG A 297 24.85 -2.80 22.33
C ARG A 297 25.49 -1.41 22.27
N ALA A 298 26.43 -1.19 21.35
CA ALA A 298 27.06 0.11 21.14
C ALA A 298 26.07 1.12 20.52
N GLU A 299 25.35 0.75 19.47
CA GLU A 299 24.36 1.61 18.81
C GLU A 299 23.17 1.95 19.73
N LEU A 300 22.78 1.01 20.60
CA LEU A 300 21.71 1.16 21.57
C LEU A 300 22.21 1.63 22.95
N SER A 301 23.44 2.13 23.05
CA SER A 301 23.93 2.71 24.31
C SER A 301 23.23 4.04 24.65
N ASP A 302 22.83 4.79 23.63
CA ASP A 302 21.94 5.96 23.73
C ASP A 302 20.61 5.67 23.03
N ILE A 303 19.72 5.00 23.77
CA ILE A 303 18.42 4.58 23.24
C ILE A 303 17.56 5.76 22.80
N GLU A 304 17.69 6.94 23.42
CA GLU A 304 16.88 8.11 23.04
C GLU A 304 17.30 8.69 21.69
N ALA A 305 18.57 8.52 21.31
CA ALA A 305 19.11 8.93 20.01
C ALA A 305 19.06 7.82 18.94
N ALA A 306 18.89 6.56 19.34
CA ALA A 306 18.89 5.41 18.44
C ALA A 306 17.69 5.40 17.48
N HIS A 307 17.92 4.93 16.25
CA HIS A 307 16.83 4.75 15.29
C HIS A 307 15.89 3.63 15.76
N TRP A 308 14.58 3.86 15.70
CA TRP A 308 13.59 2.92 16.25
C TRP A 308 13.68 1.52 15.60
N ASP A 309 14.09 1.41 14.33
CA ASP A 309 14.32 0.13 13.65
C ASP A 309 15.29 -0.78 14.40
N LEU A 310 16.31 -0.22 15.07
CA LEU A 310 17.30 -1.01 15.81
C LEU A 310 16.66 -1.81 16.94
N TYR A 311 15.57 -1.30 17.53
CA TYR A 311 14.83 -2.00 18.58
C TYR A 311 14.21 -3.31 18.06
N TRP A 312 13.69 -3.28 16.83
CA TRP A 312 13.04 -4.45 16.22
C TRP A 312 14.07 -5.42 15.68
N ARG A 313 15.13 -4.90 15.06
CA ARG A 313 16.23 -5.70 14.52
C ARG A 313 16.96 -6.50 15.61
N LEU A 314 17.04 -5.98 16.84
CA LEU A 314 17.58 -6.71 17.99
C LEU A 314 16.84 -8.04 18.25
N PHE A 315 15.52 -8.06 18.05
CA PHE A 315 14.69 -9.25 18.25
C PHE A 315 14.24 -9.91 16.93
N CYS A 316 14.87 -9.53 15.81
CA CYS A 316 14.59 -10.14 14.51
C CYS A 316 15.28 -11.51 14.43
N ALA A 317 14.51 -12.57 14.24
CA ALA A 317 15.07 -13.93 14.17
C ALA A 317 15.98 -14.14 12.95
N TRP A 318 15.75 -13.40 11.86
CA TRP A 318 16.62 -13.42 10.67
C TRP A 318 17.97 -12.75 10.92
N GLU A 319 18.02 -11.74 11.79
CA GLU A 319 19.25 -11.02 12.09
C GLU A 319 20.17 -11.81 13.02
N GLU A 320 19.69 -12.87 13.69
CA GLU A 320 20.50 -13.74 14.56
C GLU A 320 21.33 -12.97 15.61
N VAL A 321 20.84 -11.79 16.04
CA VAL A 321 21.48 -10.96 17.07
C VAL A 321 21.34 -11.63 18.45
N LEU A 322 20.24 -12.35 18.66
CA LEU A 322 19.90 -13.10 19.86
C LEU A 322 19.51 -14.53 19.48
N ASP A 323 19.70 -15.48 20.38
CA ASP A 323 19.20 -16.84 20.23
C ASP A 323 17.66 -16.84 20.19
N GLU A 324 17.06 -17.73 19.38
CA GLU A 324 15.60 -17.82 19.25
C GLU A 324 14.88 -18.02 20.59
N SER A 325 15.48 -18.79 21.51
CA SER A 325 14.93 -19.01 22.85
C SER A 325 14.86 -17.72 23.67
N GLU A 326 15.90 -16.89 23.59
CA GLU A 326 15.96 -15.60 24.27
C GLU A 326 14.96 -14.61 23.65
N ILE A 327 14.86 -14.55 22.31
CA ILE A 327 13.84 -13.75 21.61
C ILE A 327 12.44 -14.14 22.11
N ARG A 328 12.12 -15.45 22.15
CA ARG A 328 10.81 -15.94 22.59
C ARG A 328 10.51 -15.56 24.03
N GLU A 329 11.46 -15.76 24.94
CA GLU A 329 11.30 -15.46 26.37
C GLU A 329 11.06 -13.96 26.60
N ARG A 330 11.91 -13.11 26.00
CA ARG A 330 11.85 -11.65 26.16
C ARG A 330 10.56 -11.09 25.57
N LEU A 331 10.25 -11.43 24.33
CA LEU A 331 9.03 -10.94 23.68
C LEU A 331 7.76 -11.52 24.31
N ALA A 332 7.79 -12.71 24.94
CA ALA A 332 6.64 -13.21 25.71
C ALA A 332 6.26 -12.30 26.87
N ARG A 333 7.25 -11.74 27.57
CA ARG A 333 7.03 -10.78 28.66
C ARG A 333 6.41 -9.49 28.14
N VAL A 334 6.95 -8.95 27.04
CA VAL A 334 6.42 -7.73 26.39
C VAL A 334 4.97 -7.96 25.95
N ARG A 335 4.68 -9.05 25.25
CA ARG A 335 3.33 -9.38 24.77
C ARG A 335 2.33 -9.51 25.90
N ALA A 336 2.66 -10.24 26.96
CA ALA A 336 1.76 -10.43 28.10
C ALA A 336 1.41 -9.08 28.77
N ALA A 337 2.41 -8.22 28.96
CA ALA A 337 2.19 -6.89 29.53
C ALA A 337 1.41 -5.97 28.57
N ALA A 338 1.73 -6.00 27.28
CA ALA A 338 1.10 -5.17 26.26
C ALA A 338 -0.36 -5.54 26.05
N HIS A 339 -0.70 -6.84 26.08
CA HIS A 339 -2.08 -7.33 26.00
C HIS A 339 -2.93 -6.73 27.12
N VAL A 340 -2.45 -6.80 28.38
CA VAL A 340 -3.19 -6.22 29.51
C VAL A 340 -3.29 -4.71 29.37
N LYS A 341 -2.18 -4.01 29.09
CA LYS A 341 -2.18 -2.55 28.94
C LYS A 341 -3.09 -2.07 27.82
N ALA A 342 -3.23 -2.86 26.76
CA ALA A 342 -4.06 -2.51 25.62
C ALA A 342 -5.54 -2.40 26.00
N ASP A 343 -6.01 -3.28 26.88
CA ASP A 343 -7.42 -3.43 27.26
C ASP A 343 -7.79 -2.76 28.59
N LEU A 344 -6.90 -1.94 29.16
CA LEU A 344 -7.19 -1.17 30.37
C LEU A 344 -8.33 -0.16 30.16
N THR A 345 -9.19 -0.01 31.16
CA THR A 345 -10.40 0.83 31.06
C THR A 345 -10.11 2.32 30.86
N GLU A 346 -8.95 2.81 31.28
CA GLU A 346 -8.49 4.18 31.03
C GLU A 346 -8.20 4.46 29.55
N ARG A 347 -7.97 3.43 28.72
CA ARG A 347 -7.80 3.58 27.27
C ARG A 347 -9.15 3.55 26.56
N ALA A 348 -9.98 4.53 26.90
CA ALA A 348 -11.33 4.64 26.36
C ALA A 348 -11.34 4.84 24.83
N TRP A 349 -12.34 4.24 24.18
CA TRP A 349 -12.62 4.53 22.78
C TRP A 349 -13.07 5.99 22.63
N THR A 350 -12.38 6.72 21.75
CA THR A 350 -12.80 8.04 21.30
C THR A 350 -13.59 7.90 20.02
N ILE A 351 -14.68 8.65 19.88
CA ILE A 351 -15.52 8.69 18.68
C ILE A 351 -15.62 10.15 18.25
N THR A 352 -15.28 10.43 17.00
CA THR A 352 -15.28 11.80 16.46
C THR A 352 -15.65 11.79 14.98
N ASP A 353 -16.46 12.78 14.57
CA ASP A 353 -16.71 13.06 13.15
C ASP A 353 -15.66 14.02 12.58
N ALA A 354 -14.89 14.69 13.44
CA ALA A 354 -13.79 15.55 13.04
C ALA A 354 -12.53 14.71 12.72
N PRO A 355 -11.77 15.09 11.68
CA PRO A 355 -10.46 14.52 11.40
C PRO A 355 -9.50 14.64 12.60
N VAL A 356 -8.78 13.57 12.89
CA VAL A 356 -7.93 13.43 14.07
C VAL A 356 -6.55 14.04 13.80
N ASP A 357 -6.08 14.90 14.71
CA ASP A 357 -4.68 15.31 14.78
C ASP A 357 -3.89 14.23 15.53
N VAL A 358 -3.31 13.28 14.80
CA VAL A 358 -2.64 12.11 15.41
C VAL A 358 -1.37 12.54 16.15
N SER A 359 -0.66 13.55 15.64
CA SER A 359 0.55 14.10 16.26
C SER A 359 0.30 14.73 17.64
N ALA A 360 -0.95 15.13 17.92
CA ALA A 360 -1.35 15.64 19.23
C ALA A 360 -1.77 14.54 20.22
N THR A 361 -1.83 13.28 19.79
CA THR A 361 -2.22 12.14 20.65
C THR A 361 -1.01 11.51 21.35
N PRO A 362 -1.21 10.80 22.47
CA PRO A 362 -0.14 10.04 23.11
C PRO A 362 0.61 9.14 22.11
N HIS A 363 1.94 9.11 22.23
CA HIS A 363 2.86 8.39 21.34
C HIS A 363 2.72 8.75 19.84
N GLU A 364 2.05 9.86 19.52
CA GLU A 364 1.78 10.29 18.15
C GLU A 364 1.15 9.17 17.30
N THR A 365 0.32 8.34 17.96
CA THR A 365 -0.21 7.09 17.40
C THR A 365 -1.66 6.88 17.84
N ILE A 366 -2.51 6.48 16.89
CA ILE A 366 -3.86 6.02 17.17
C ILE A 366 -4.11 4.64 16.55
N PHE A 367 -5.06 3.91 17.13
CA PHE A 367 -5.58 2.66 16.61
C PHE A 367 -7.06 2.81 16.22
N PRO A 368 -7.36 3.27 14.99
CA PRO A 368 -8.71 3.30 14.45
C PRO A 368 -9.32 1.89 14.36
N GLY A 369 -10.64 1.82 14.55
CA GLY A 369 -11.42 0.61 14.34
C GLY A 369 -11.66 0.30 12.85
N PRO A 370 -12.61 -0.60 12.55
CA PRO A 370 -12.82 -1.08 11.20
C PRO A 370 -13.23 0.02 10.21
N ALA A 371 -12.61 0.02 9.03
CA ALA A 371 -12.97 0.90 7.92
C ALA A 371 -12.53 0.31 6.58
N SER A 372 -13.28 0.62 5.51
CA SER A 372 -12.88 0.37 4.12
C SER A 372 -12.45 1.62 3.38
N LYS A 373 -12.66 2.80 3.97
CA LYS A 373 -12.39 4.10 3.36
C LYS A 373 -11.74 5.01 4.38
N THR A 374 -10.50 5.41 4.13
CA THR A 374 -9.72 6.27 5.02
C THR A 374 -8.98 7.34 4.24
N VAL A 375 -8.60 8.41 4.91
CA VAL A 375 -7.76 9.46 4.36
C VAL A 375 -6.72 9.91 5.38
N GLU A 376 -5.53 10.19 4.88
CA GLU A 376 -4.54 11.05 5.54
C GLU A 376 -4.34 12.27 4.66
N TYR A 377 -4.33 13.45 5.26
CA TYR A 377 -4.18 14.68 4.49
C TYR A 377 -3.42 15.76 5.27
N ASP A 378 -2.84 16.70 4.53
CA ASP A 378 -2.24 17.91 5.05
C ASP A 378 -3.27 19.04 5.00
N SER A 379 -3.61 19.58 6.17
CA SER A 379 -4.64 20.61 6.33
C SER A 379 -4.28 21.92 5.63
N ALA A 380 -2.98 22.22 5.46
CA ALA A 380 -2.51 23.46 4.86
C ALA A 380 -2.61 23.45 3.33
N SER A 381 -2.08 22.41 2.67
CA SER A 381 -2.09 22.30 1.20
C SER A 381 -3.36 21.67 0.65
N GLY A 382 -4.10 20.91 1.48
CA GLY A 382 -5.25 20.11 1.06
C GLY A 382 -4.86 18.84 0.29
N ARG A 383 -3.57 18.52 0.18
CA ARG A 383 -3.07 17.25 -0.34
C ARG A 383 -3.54 16.12 0.55
N ALA A 384 -4.00 15.03 -0.05
CA ALA A 384 -4.54 13.88 0.63
C ALA A 384 -4.14 12.59 -0.09
N MET A 385 -3.90 11.56 0.71
CA MET A 385 -3.88 10.17 0.29
C MET A 385 -5.18 9.52 0.74
N VAL A 386 -5.96 9.00 -0.20
CA VAL A 386 -7.28 8.40 0.05
C VAL A 386 -7.21 6.93 -0.29
N TRP A 387 -7.59 6.07 0.64
CA TRP A 387 -7.62 4.63 0.44
C TRP A 387 -9.05 4.12 0.40
N TRP A 388 -9.28 3.19 -0.53
CA TRP A 388 -10.44 2.31 -0.51
C TRP A 388 -9.98 0.86 -0.57
N THR A 389 -10.58 0.01 0.26
CA THR A 389 -10.39 -1.44 0.26
C THR A 389 -11.70 -2.16 -0.03
N SER A 390 -11.69 -3.18 -0.88
CA SER A 390 -12.94 -3.88 -1.26
C SER A 390 -13.59 -4.69 -0.15
N GLN A 391 -12.87 -4.93 0.95
CA GLN A 391 -13.41 -5.32 2.24
C GLN A 391 -12.75 -4.47 3.33
N PRO A 392 -13.44 -4.15 4.43
CA PRO A 392 -12.85 -3.34 5.49
C PRO A 392 -11.65 -4.04 6.14
N SER A 393 -10.61 -3.25 6.48
CA SER A 393 -9.65 -3.67 7.49
C SER A 393 -10.35 -3.65 8.85
N GLY A 394 -10.06 -4.63 9.71
CA GLY A 394 -10.62 -4.70 11.07
C GLY A 394 -10.10 -3.61 12.02
N ALA A 395 -8.90 -3.09 11.79
CA ALA A 395 -8.32 -1.98 12.53
C ALA A 395 -7.18 -1.35 11.70
N PHE A 396 -6.66 -0.26 12.23
CA PHE A 396 -5.48 0.43 11.69
C PHE A 396 -4.55 0.85 12.83
N GLN A 397 -3.30 1.10 12.47
CA GLN A 397 -2.31 1.79 13.29
C GLN A 397 -1.87 2.99 12.45
N ILE A 398 -2.19 4.19 12.93
CA ILE A 398 -1.81 5.42 12.26
C ILE A 398 -0.81 6.15 13.13
N VAL A 399 0.35 6.46 12.54
CA VAL A 399 1.45 7.13 13.23
C VAL A 399 1.78 8.42 12.50
N GLN A 400 1.91 9.53 13.24
CA GLN A 400 2.30 10.83 12.68
C GLN A 400 3.33 11.50 13.59
N ARG A 401 4.58 11.03 13.53
CA ARG A 401 5.67 11.49 14.39
C ARG A 401 6.32 12.74 13.84
N ARG A 402 6.03 13.89 14.45
CA ARG A 402 6.51 15.18 13.94
C ARG A 402 8.02 15.33 14.09
N GLN A 403 8.61 14.73 15.11
CA GLN A 403 10.05 14.87 15.40
C GLN A 403 10.92 14.27 14.29
N SER A 404 10.57 13.08 13.80
CA SER A 404 11.25 12.43 12.67
C SER A 404 10.65 12.81 11.31
N GLY A 405 9.39 13.23 11.29
CA GLY A 405 8.59 13.42 10.09
C GLY A 405 8.07 12.12 9.48
N TRP A 406 8.11 11.02 10.24
CA TRP A 406 7.60 9.72 9.81
C TRP A 406 6.09 9.66 9.95
N VAL A 407 5.42 9.27 8.88
CA VAL A 407 3.98 8.98 8.84
C VAL A 407 3.78 7.55 8.37
N ASN A 408 2.89 6.81 9.03
CA ASN A 408 2.55 5.43 8.66
C ASN A 408 1.04 5.23 8.64
N TRP A 409 0.56 4.63 7.55
CA TRP A 409 -0.77 4.05 7.41
C TRP A 409 -0.64 2.52 7.47
N GLY A 410 -0.88 1.93 8.64
CA GLY A 410 -0.83 0.48 8.86
C GLY A 410 -2.21 -0.12 9.03
N SER A 411 -2.45 -1.31 8.46
CA SER A 411 -3.69 -2.09 8.61
C SER A 411 -3.63 -3.16 9.71
N ASN A 412 -2.85 -2.88 10.75
CA ASN A 412 -2.72 -3.65 11.98
C ASN A 412 -3.50 -2.97 13.09
N GLY A 413 -4.08 -3.76 13.99
CA GLY A 413 -4.51 -3.28 15.30
C GLY A 413 -3.34 -3.24 16.29
N GLU A 414 -3.69 -3.06 17.56
CA GLU A 414 -2.72 -3.05 18.66
C GLU A 414 -1.90 -4.33 18.75
N ASN A 415 -0.65 -4.18 19.18
CA ASN A 415 0.34 -5.25 19.31
C ASN A 415 0.61 -5.95 17.97
N GLU A 416 0.65 -5.19 16.87
CA GLU A 416 0.94 -5.68 15.52
C GLU A 416 -0.04 -6.74 14.98
N CYS A 417 -1.24 -6.82 15.54
CA CYS A 417 -2.25 -7.79 15.11
C CYS A 417 -2.76 -7.43 13.70
N PRO A 418 -2.54 -8.26 12.66
CA PRO A 418 -2.94 -7.93 11.29
C PRO A 418 -4.46 -7.98 11.10
N GLU A 419 -5.01 -7.03 10.35
CA GLU A 419 -6.46 -6.87 10.21
C GLU A 419 -6.97 -6.77 8.77
N LEU A 420 -6.09 -6.70 7.76
CA LEU A 420 -6.49 -6.65 6.35
C LEU A 420 -6.66 -8.05 5.75
N PRO A 421 -7.84 -8.44 5.24
CA PRO A 421 -7.98 -9.70 4.52
C PRO A 421 -7.10 -9.76 3.26
N ILE A 422 -6.46 -10.90 3.00
CA ILE A 422 -5.76 -11.13 1.71
C ILE A 422 -6.76 -11.23 0.55
N GLY A 423 -6.28 -11.00 -0.67
CA GLY A 423 -7.04 -11.19 -1.90
C GLY A 423 -8.03 -10.07 -2.22
N ILE A 424 -8.03 -8.98 -1.45
CA ILE A 424 -8.89 -7.83 -1.66
C ILE A 424 -8.19 -6.77 -2.53
N ASP A 425 -8.98 -5.90 -3.14
CA ASP A 425 -8.48 -4.77 -3.93
C ASP A 425 -8.25 -3.58 -3.01
N ILE A 426 -7.11 -2.92 -3.18
CA ILE A 426 -6.79 -1.63 -2.56
C ILE A 426 -6.62 -0.63 -3.70
N LYS A 427 -7.39 0.45 -3.67
CA LYS A 427 -7.15 1.62 -4.54
C LYS A 427 -6.70 2.78 -3.68
N THR A 428 -5.62 3.42 -4.11
CA THR A 428 -5.01 4.53 -3.40
C THR A 428 -4.96 5.73 -4.32
N ALA A 429 -5.71 6.78 -3.99
CA ALA A 429 -5.74 8.04 -4.71
C ALA A 429 -4.90 9.10 -4.02
N TYR A 430 -4.22 9.92 -4.81
CA TYR A 430 -3.41 11.02 -4.30
C TYR A 430 -3.69 12.31 -5.06
N GLY A 431 -3.85 13.40 -4.32
CA GLY A 431 -4.07 14.72 -4.90
C GLY A 431 -4.66 15.70 -3.90
N PRO A 432 -5.08 16.90 -4.33
CA PRO A 432 -5.66 17.92 -3.45
C PRO A 432 -7.12 17.57 -3.09
N PHE A 433 -7.31 16.46 -2.38
CA PHE A 433 -8.62 15.86 -2.11
C PHE A 433 -9.13 16.09 -0.69
N ALA A 434 -8.40 16.79 0.19
CA ALA A 434 -8.79 16.93 1.60
C ALA A 434 -10.24 17.41 1.81
N LYS A 435 -10.74 18.30 0.94
CA LYS A 435 -12.11 18.84 1.05
C LYS A 435 -13.21 17.91 0.52
N ASN A 436 -12.87 16.96 -0.34
CA ASN A 436 -13.82 16.10 -1.04
C ASN A 436 -13.40 14.62 -1.05
N TRP A 437 -12.60 14.19 -0.07
CA TRP A 437 -12.00 12.87 -0.04
C TRP A 437 -13.05 11.75 0.02
N THR A 438 -14.21 12.00 0.64
CA THR A 438 -15.32 11.05 0.68
C THR A 438 -15.89 10.79 -0.71
N GLU A 439 -16.05 11.83 -1.53
CA GLU A 439 -16.48 11.70 -2.94
C GLU A 439 -15.45 10.92 -3.75
N VAL A 440 -14.15 11.16 -3.50
CA VAL A 440 -13.06 10.40 -4.13
C VAL A 440 -13.14 8.93 -3.72
N ALA A 441 -13.30 8.64 -2.44
CA ALA A 441 -13.43 7.28 -1.93
C ALA A 441 -14.67 6.54 -2.51
N ASP A 442 -15.80 7.23 -2.64
CA ASP A 442 -17.01 6.69 -3.26
C ASP A 442 -16.79 6.34 -4.75
N ARG A 443 -16.01 7.16 -5.46
CA ARG A 443 -15.61 6.89 -6.86
C ARG A 443 -14.64 5.72 -6.99
N LEU A 444 -13.69 5.58 -6.06
CA LEU A 444 -12.79 4.43 -6.01
C LEU A 444 -13.57 3.13 -5.80
N GLU A 445 -14.56 3.15 -4.92
CA GLU A 445 -15.43 2.00 -4.63
C GLU A 445 -16.33 1.66 -5.82
N THR A 446 -16.99 2.66 -6.40
CA THR A 446 -18.06 2.43 -7.37
C THR A 446 -17.49 2.44 -8.79
N PRO A 447 -17.41 1.31 -9.50
CA PRO A 447 -16.91 1.29 -10.88
C PRO A 447 -17.89 1.96 -11.85
N LEU A 448 -17.40 2.32 -13.03
CA LEU A 448 -18.23 2.64 -14.19
C LEU A 448 -19.01 1.40 -14.64
N VAL A 449 -20.23 1.61 -15.13
CA VAL A 449 -21.06 0.53 -15.71
C VAL A 449 -20.82 0.48 -17.20
N VAL A 450 -20.54 -0.71 -17.73
CA VAL A 450 -20.20 -0.91 -19.15
C VAL A 450 -21.24 -1.83 -19.79
N HIS A 451 -21.73 -1.41 -20.96
CA HIS A 451 -22.60 -2.17 -21.84
C HIS A 451 -21.92 -2.29 -23.21
N VAL A 452 -21.88 -3.49 -23.77
CA VAL A 452 -21.28 -3.76 -25.09
C VAL A 452 -22.39 -4.28 -25.99
N ASP A 453 -22.63 -3.55 -27.08
CA ASP A 453 -23.70 -3.77 -28.06
C ASP A 453 -23.15 -4.10 -29.46
#